data_AF-A0A969GWA4-F1
#
_entry.id   AF-A0A969GWA4-F1
#
_cell.length_a   1.000
_cell.length_b   1.000
_cell.length_c   1.000
_cell.angle_alpha   90.00
_cell.angle_beta   90.00
_cell.angle_gamma   90.00
#
_symmetry.space_group_name_H-M   'P 1'
#
loop_
_entity.id
_entity.type
_entity.pdbx_description
1 polymer ?
#
loop_
_entity_poly.entity_id
_entity_poly.type
_entity_poly.pdbx_seq_one_letter_code
_entity_poly.pdbx_strand_id
1 'polypeptide(L)'
;RYGNQFFVRENGEDASIIGALGSIETCLRQGGCNVVPGLPREQWILTLITSVLGGVIMGFAAQPRQPGQVFAWQWALIFSPLWGMLFIAFGIGPVITRTSEWLPLARNAAGFVLGALVAYLSPMFSSSSAET
;
A
#
# COMPACT_ATOMS: atom_id res chain seq x y z
N ARG A 1 -16.27 9.47 12.00
CA ARG A 1 -16.75 9.14 10.63
C ARG A 1 -18.26 9.30 10.53
N TYR A 2 -19.03 8.54 11.31
CA TYR A 2 -20.49 8.48 11.16
C TYR A 2 -21.22 9.79 11.46
N GLY A 3 -20.75 10.61 12.40
CA GLY A 3 -21.31 11.94 12.67
C GLY A 3 -20.83 13.07 11.72
N ASN A 4 -20.11 12.75 10.65
CA ASN A 4 -19.70 13.76 9.66
C ASN A 4 -20.91 14.19 8.82
N GLN A 5 -21.12 15.50 8.64
CA GLN A 5 -22.26 16.04 7.88
C GLN A 5 -22.38 15.43 6.47
N PHE A 6 -21.26 15.21 5.78
CA PHE A 6 -21.27 14.57 4.46
C PHE A 6 -21.80 13.13 4.51
N PHE A 7 -21.34 12.36 5.49
CA PHE A 7 -21.74 10.96 5.65
C PHE A 7 -23.22 10.84 6.02
N VAL A 8 -23.69 11.69 6.95
CA VAL A 8 -25.09 11.74 7.38
C VAL A 8 -25.99 12.17 6.22
N ARG A 9 -25.58 13.16 5.43
CA ARG A 9 -26.35 13.61 4.24
C ARG A 9 -26.51 12.51 3.20
N GLU A 10 -25.51 11.65 3.03
CA GLU A 10 -25.52 10.58 2.02
C GLU A 10 -26.25 9.31 2.48
N ASN A 11 -26.21 9.00 3.77
CA ASN A 11 -26.70 7.71 4.31
C ASN A 11 -27.95 7.86 5.21
N GLY A 12 -28.28 9.09 5.63
CA GLY A 12 -29.32 9.37 6.62
C GLY A 12 -28.84 9.28 8.06
N GLU A 13 -29.57 9.93 8.96
CA GLU A 13 -29.26 9.96 10.39
C GLU A 13 -29.34 8.57 11.01
N ASP A 14 -30.41 7.82 10.75
CA ASP A 14 -30.62 6.46 11.29
C ASP A 14 -29.49 5.51 10.90
N ALA A 15 -29.13 5.45 9.61
CA ALA A 15 -28.05 4.58 9.15
C ALA A 15 -26.69 4.98 9.73
N SER A 16 -26.47 6.28 9.96
CA SER A 16 -25.26 6.77 10.61
C SER A 16 -25.14 6.31 12.07
N ILE A 17 -26.26 6.30 12.80
CA ILE A 17 -26.31 5.81 14.19
C ILE A 17 -26.10 4.30 14.23
N ILE A 18 -26.80 3.54 13.38
CA ILE A 18 -26.64 2.09 13.28
C ILE A 18 -25.20 1.71 12.92
N GLY A 19 -24.59 2.41 11.95
CA GLY A 19 -23.19 2.18 11.57
C GLY A 19 -22.20 2.48 12.71
N ALA A 20 -22.47 3.53 13.50
CA ALA A 20 -21.67 3.84 14.69
C ALA A 20 -21.77 2.74 15.75
N LEU A 21 -22.98 2.30 16.08
CA LEU A 21 -23.23 1.22 17.04
C LEU A 21 -22.57 -0.10 16.60
N GLY A 22 -22.70 -0.47 15.31
CA GLY A 22 -22.07 -1.68 14.78
C GLY A 22 -20.53 -1.66 14.87
N SER A 23 -19.91 -0.48 14.69
CA SER A 23 -18.46 -0.34 14.88
C SER A 23 -18.02 -0.52 16.34
N ILE A 24 -18.82 0.00 17.29
CA ILE A 24 -18.58 -0.17 18.73
C ILE A 24 -18.76 -1.63 19.13
N GLU A 25 -19.85 -2.27 18.69
CA GLU A 25 -20.12 -3.69 18.97
C GLU A 25 -18.99 -4.58 18.47
N THR A 26 -18.53 -4.38 17.23
CA THR A 26 -17.42 -5.14 16.65
C THR A 26 -16.17 -5.04 17.52
N CYS A 27 -15.84 -3.82 17.97
CA CYS A 27 -14.68 -3.61 18.83
C CYS A 27 -14.83 -4.25 20.20
N LEU A 28 -16.02 -4.16 20.83
CA LEU A 28 -16.28 -4.80 22.11
C LEU A 28 -16.18 -6.32 22.01
N ARG A 29 -16.67 -6.93 20.92
CA ARG A 29 -16.55 -8.37 20.66
C ARG A 29 -15.09 -8.86 20.54
N GLN A 30 -14.17 -7.97 20.18
CA GLN A 30 -12.73 -8.27 20.06
C GLN A 30 -11.94 -7.98 21.36
N GLY A 31 -12.62 -7.65 22.46
CA GLY A 31 -11.96 -7.24 23.71
C GLY A 31 -11.48 -5.78 23.71
N GLY A 32 -11.97 -4.97 22.77
CA GLY A 32 -11.57 -3.60 22.52
C GLY A 32 -10.75 -3.45 21.23
N CYS A 33 -10.82 -2.27 20.61
CA CYS A 33 -9.99 -1.93 19.46
C CYS A 33 -9.02 -0.80 19.83
N ASN A 34 -7.74 -0.97 19.52
CA ASN A 34 -6.78 0.15 19.51
C ASN A 34 -7.03 1.11 18.34
N VAL A 35 -7.63 0.60 17.25
CA VAL A 35 -7.91 1.34 16.03
C VAL A 35 -9.29 0.97 15.51
N VAL A 36 -10.12 1.97 15.21
CA VAL A 36 -11.47 1.73 14.68
C VAL A 36 -11.40 1.06 13.30
N PRO A 37 -12.11 -0.06 13.10
CA PRO A 37 -12.11 -0.78 11.83
C PRO A 37 -12.78 0.02 10.71
N GLY A 38 -12.35 -0.27 9.48
CA GLY A 38 -12.81 0.37 8.27
C GLY A 38 -11.70 1.19 7.58
N LEU A 39 -11.46 0.88 6.31
CA LEU A 39 -10.49 1.57 5.46
C LEU A 39 -11.23 2.39 4.38
N PRO A 40 -11.27 3.73 4.49
CA PRO A 40 -11.82 4.59 3.44
C PRO A 40 -11.09 4.39 2.10
N ARG A 41 -11.80 4.62 1.00
CA ARG A 41 -11.26 4.42 -0.36
C ARG A 41 -10.03 5.30 -0.58
N GLU A 42 -10.07 6.54 -0.13
CA GLU A 42 -9.02 7.54 -0.31
C GLU A 42 -7.77 7.14 0.46
N GLN A 43 -7.95 6.64 1.69
CA GLN A 43 -6.85 6.12 2.50
C GLN A 43 -6.22 4.89 1.81
N TRP A 44 -7.04 3.97 1.29
CA TRP A 44 -6.53 2.82 0.54
C TRP A 44 -5.77 3.25 -0.73
N ILE A 45 -6.28 4.20 -1.51
CA ILE A 45 -5.59 4.72 -2.70
C ILE A 45 -4.20 5.25 -2.33
N LEU A 46 -4.09 6.00 -1.23
CA LEU A 46 -2.78 6.47 -0.76
C LEU A 46 -1.84 5.30 -0.46
N THR A 47 -2.31 4.28 0.27
CA THR A 47 -1.49 3.09 0.58
C THR A 47 -1.05 2.34 -0.68
N LEU A 48 -1.90 2.31 -1.72
CA LEU A 48 -1.58 1.70 -3.00
C LEU A 48 -0.48 2.50 -3.72
N ILE A 49 -0.63 3.83 -3.79
CA ILE A 49 0.38 4.71 -4.41
C ILE A 49 1.73 4.58 -3.70
N THR A 50 1.77 4.62 -2.38
CA THR A 50 3.03 4.46 -1.63
C THR A 50 3.65 3.08 -1.86
N SER A 51 2.83 2.03 -1.97
CA SER A 51 3.32 0.68 -2.29
C SER A 51 3.96 0.63 -3.67
N VAL A 52 3.32 1.22 -4.70
CA VAL A 52 3.86 1.30 -6.05
C VAL A 52 5.18 2.08 -6.07
N LEU A 53 5.23 3.25 -5.42
CA LEU A 53 6.45 4.07 -5.33
C LEU A 53 7.59 3.33 -4.60
N GLY A 54 7.28 2.63 -3.50
CA GLY A 54 8.25 1.77 -2.82
C GLY A 54 8.80 0.69 -3.76
N GLY A 55 7.93 0.08 -4.55
CA GLY A 55 8.33 -0.89 -5.58
C GLY A 55 9.30 -0.29 -6.60
N VAL A 56 8.94 0.85 -7.20
CA VAL A 56 9.79 1.56 -8.18
C VAL A 56 11.18 1.87 -7.61
N ILE A 57 11.25 2.37 -6.38
CA ILE A 57 12.53 2.69 -5.71
C ILE A 57 13.35 1.42 -5.49
N MET A 58 12.73 0.33 -5.02
CA MET A 58 13.41 -0.97 -4.87
C MET A 58 13.93 -1.48 -6.22
N GLY A 59 13.14 -1.37 -7.28
CA GLY A 59 13.51 -1.83 -8.62
C GLY A 59 14.74 -1.12 -9.18
N PHE A 60 14.81 0.22 -9.06
CA PHE A 60 16.01 0.97 -9.43
C PHE A 60 17.21 0.64 -8.55
N ALA A 61 17.00 0.49 -7.24
CA ALA A 61 18.07 0.12 -6.32
C ALA A 61 18.68 -1.26 -6.66
N ALA A 62 17.83 -2.20 -7.11
CA ALA A 62 18.18 -3.57 -7.43
C ALA A 62 18.94 -3.77 -8.76
N GLN A 63 19.03 -2.74 -9.61
CA GLN A 63 19.67 -2.86 -10.93
C GLN A 63 21.14 -3.30 -10.82
N PRO A 64 21.59 -4.19 -11.73
CA PRO A 64 22.95 -4.70 -11.72
C PRO A 64 23.96 -3.61 -12.06
N ARG A 65 25.06 -3.55 -11.31
CA ARG A 65 26.10 -2.52 -11.47
C ARG A 65 27.46 -3.09 -11.89
N GLN A 66 27.64 -4.41 -11.77
CA GLN A 66 28.87 -5.11 -12.11
C GLN A 66 28.60 -6.15 -13.21
N PRO A 67 29.56 -6.44 -14.10
CA PRO A 67 29.41 -7.47 -15.11
C PRO A 67 29.17 -8.83 -14.45
N GLY A 68 28.15 -9.55 -14.89
CA GLY A 68 27.75 -10.85 -14.34
C GLY A 68 26.88 -10.80 -13.08
N GLN A 69 26.64 -9.61 -12.51
CA GLN A 69 25.68 -9.46 -11.41
C GLN A 69 24.26 -9.41 -11.99
N VAL A 70 23.37 -10.28 -11.52
CA VAL A 70 21.94 -10.21 -11.89
C VAL A 70 21.21 -9.23 -10.97
N PHE A 71 21.48 -9.26 -9.66
CA PHE A 71 20.72 -8.47 -8.68
C PHE A 71 21.64 -7.76 -7.67
N ALA A 72 21.47 -6.45 -7.53
CA ALA A 72 22.25 -5.61 -6.62
C ALA A 72 21.63 -5.53 -5.20
N TRP A 73 21.59 -6.67 -4.50
CA TRP A 73 20.95 -6.79 -3.18
C TRP A 73 21.50 -5.80 -2.13
N GLN A 74 22.80 -5.48 -2.18
CA GLN A 74 23.42 -4.52 -1.25
C GLN A 74 22.77 -3.13 -1.36
N TRP A 75 22.56 -2.65 -2.59
CA TRP A 75 21.91 -1.37 -2.85
C TRP A 75 20.43 -1.41 -2.50
N ALA A 76 19.74 -2.50 -2.81
CA ALA A 76 18.36 -2.70 -2.37
C ALA A 76 18.23 -2.62 -0.84
N LEU A 77 19.18 -3.16 -0.07
CA LEU A 77 19.20 -3.04 1.39
C LEU A 77 19.58 -1.64 1.88
N ILE A 78 20.56 -0.99 1.26
CA ILE A 78 20.95 0.39 1.61
C ILE A 78 19.76 1.35 1.44
N PHE A 79 18.94 1.15 0.41
CA PHE A 79 17.72 1.94 0.17
C PHE A 79 16.48 1.41 0.92
N SER A 80 16.61 0.35 1.73
CA SER A 80 15.48 -0.21 2.49
C SER A 80 14.80 0.74 3.47
N PRO A 81 15.48 1.74 4.09
CA PRO A 81 14.77 2.74 4.88
C PRO A 81 13.78 3.55 4.04
N LEU A 82 14.05 3.77 2.75
CA LEU A 82 13.19 4.54 1.86
C LEU A 82 12.05 3.67 1.30
N TRP A 83 12.36 2.60 0.57
CA TRP A 83 11.30 1.78 -0.04
C TRP A 83 10.52 0.99 1.01
N GLY A 84 11.18 0.54 2.07
CA GLY A 84 10.57 -0.24 3.14
C GLY A 84 9.58 0.59 3.95
N MET A 85 9.88 1.86 4.24
CA MET A 85 8.93 2.76 4.89
C MET A 85 7.67 2.98 4.03
N LEU A 86 7.83 3.20 2.72
CA LEU A 86 6.71 3.41 1.80
C LEU A 86 5.82 2.17 1.64
N PHE A 87 6.41 0.98 1.59
CA PHE A 87 5.66 -0.26 1.41
C PHE A 87 5.16 -0.85 2.73
N ILE A 88 6.04 -1.07 3.70
CA ILE A 88 5.68 -1.77 4.94
C ILE A 88 4.87 -0.86 5.85
N ALA A 89 5.40 0.33 6.15
CA ALA A 89 4.76 1.21 7.13
C ALA A 89 3.54 1.93 6.56
N PHE A 90 3.63 2.48 5.35
CA PHE A 90 2.50 3.21 4.73
C PHE A 90 1.62 2.36 3.82
N GLY A 91 2.19 1.38 3.13
CA GLY A 91 1.44 0.50 2.22
C GLY A 91 0.68 -0.63 2.92
N ILE A 92 1.33 -1.33 3.85
CA ILE A 92 0.77 -2.51 4.52
C ILE A 92 0.14 -2.15 5.87
N GLY A 93 0.86 -1.39 6.71
CA GLY A 93 0.48 -1.10 8.09
C GLY A 93 -0.98 -0.64 8.27
N PRO A 94 -1.45 0.40 7.55
CA PRO A 94 -2.83 0.87 7.67
C PRO A 94 -3.87 -0.14 7.18
N VAL A 95 -3.52 -1.02 6.24
CA VAL A 95 -4.44 -2.02 5.69
C VAL A 95 -4.67 -3.12 6.71
N ILE A 96 -3.60 -3.76 7.19
CA ILE A 96 -3.71 -4.91 8.12
C ILE A 96 -4.29 -4.53 9.49
N THR A 97 -4.16 -3.25 9.88
CA THR A 97 -4.69 -2.76 11.17
C THR A 97 -6.14 -2.30 11.10
N ARG A 98 -6.68 -2.04 9.89
CA ARG A 98 -8.04 -1.48 9.73
C ARG A 98 -9.01 -2.35 8.95
N THR A 99 -8.54 -3.39 8.27
CA THR A 99 -9.40 -4.31 7.54
C THR A 99 -8.83 -5.73 7.55
N SER A 100 -9.72 -6.72 7.67
CA SER A 100 -9.40 -8.14 7.50
C SER A 100 -9.56 -8.61 6.05
N GLU A 101 -9.99 -7.73 5.15
CA GLU A 101 -10.16 -8.04 3.73
C GLU A 101 -8.80 -8.27 3.06
N TRP A 102 -8.68 -9.40 2.35
CA TRP A 102 -7.42 -9.77 1.68
C TRP A 102 -7.15 -8.96 0.41
N LEU A 103 -8.21 -8.58 -0.33
CA LEU A 103 -8.08 -7.96 -1.65
C LEU A 103 -7.30 -6.63 -1.65
N PRO A 104 -7.51 -5.69 -0.71
CA PRO A 104 -6.71 -4.46 -0.63
C PRO A 104 -5.22 -4.73 -0.41
N LEU A 105 -4.88 -5.69 0.45
CA LEU A 105 -3.49 -6.05 0.74
C LEU A 105 -2.82 -6.70 -0.46
N ALA A 106 -3.51 -7.63 -1.14
CA ALA A 106 -3.03 -8.26 -2.35
C ALA A 106 -2.78 -7.24 -3.47
N ARG A 107 -3.64 -6.23 -3.63
CA ARG A 107 -3.44 -5.13 -4.60
C ARG A 107 -2.21 -4.29 -4.28
N ASN A 108 -1.98 -3.97 -3.00
CA ASN A 108 -0.79 -3.21 -2.58
C ASN A 108 0.50 -4.01 -2.84
N ALA A 109 0.51 -5.30 -2.51
CA ALA A 109 1.64 -6.19 -2.78
C ALA A 109 1.90 -6.34 -4.30
N ALA A 110 0.85 -6.53 -5.10
CA ALA A 110 0.96 -6.59 -6.55
C ALA A 110 1.49 -5.26 -7.14
N GLY A 111 1.01 -4.12 -6.65
CA GLY A 111 1.49 -2.80 -7.05
C GLY A 111 2.97 -2.59 -6.75
N PHE A 112 3.44 -3.03 -5.58
CA PHE A 112 4.86 -3.01 -5.23
C PHE A 112 5.70 -3.88 -6.17
N VAL A 113 5.28 -5.14 -6.40
CA VAL A 113 6.01 -6.07 -7.28
C VAL A 113 6.05 -5.55 -8.72
N LEU A 114 4.92 -5.08 -9.25
CA LEU A 114 4.85 -4.50 -10.60
C LEU A 114 5.72 -3.24 -10.74
N GLY A 115 5.67 -2.34 -9.75
CA GLY A 115 6.54 -1.16 -9.73
C GLY A 115 8.03 -1.53 -9.73
N ALA A 116 8.41 -2.50 -8.91
CA ALA A 116 9.78 -3.01 -8.85
C ALA A 116 10.23 -3.65 -10.16
N LEU A 117 9.37 -4.48 -10.77
CA LEU A 117 9.66 -5.11 -12.06
C LEU A 117 9.82 -4.07 -13.17
N VAL A 118 8.89 -3.12 -13.30
CA VAL A 118 8.96 -2.07 -14.34
C VAL A 118 10.24 -1.26 -14.21
N ALA A 119 10.60 -0.82 -12.99
CA ALA A 119 11.81 -0.03 -12.75
C ALA A 119 13.10 -0.84 -12.96
N TYR A 120 13.11 -2.12 -12.54
CA TYR A 120 14.25 -2.99 -12.71
C TYR A 120 14.51 -3.32 -14.19
N LEU A 121 13.45 -3.55 -14.98
CA LEU A 121 13.55 -3.92 -16.40
C LEU A 121 13.71 -2.70 -17.33
N SER A 122 13.52 -1.47 -16.85
CA SER A 122 13.52 -0.25 -17.68
C SER A 122 14.75 -0.07 -18.59
N PRO A 123 15.98 -0.39 -18.16
CA PRO A 123 17.17 -0.21 -19.01
C PRO A 123 17.16 -1.12 -20.24
N MET A 124 16.57 -2.33 -20.14
CA MET A 124 16.54 -3.27 -21.26
C MET A 124 15.67 -2.77 -22.41
N PHE A 125 14.58 -2.07 -22.11
CA PHE A 125 13.74 -1.44 -23.14
C PHE A 125 14.40 -0.21 -23.77
N SER A 126 15.25 0.49 -23.02
CA SER A 126 16.01 1.64 -23.53
C SER A 126 17.14 1.22 -24.46
N SER A 127 17.78 0.08 -24.23
CA SER A 127 18.87 -0.41 -25.09
C SER A 127 18.39 -0.88 -26.47
N SER A 128 17.20 -1.51 -26.56
CA SER A 128 16.66 -1.95 -27.86
C SER A 128 16.30 -0.81 -28.82
N SER A 129 15.97 0.39 -28.31
CA SER A 129 15.62 1.54 -29.15
C SER A 129 16.83 2.28 -29.72
N ALA A 130 18.05 1.96 -29.27
CA ALA A 130 19.29 2.62 -29.73
C ALA A 130 20.03 1.84 -30.85
N GLU A 131 19.51 0.68 -31.26
CA GLU A 131 20.11 -0.19 -32.31
C GLU A 131 19.47 -0.04 -33.71
N THR A 132 18.63 0.99 -33.93
CA THR A 132 18.12 1.38 -35.27
C THR A 132 18.72 2.70 -35.74
#